data_AF-A0AAV0LP43-F1
#
_entry.id   AF-A0AAV0LP43-F1
#
_cell.length_a   1.000
_cell.length_b   1.000
_cell.length_c   1.000
_cell.angle_alpha   90.00
_cell.angle_beta   90.00
_cell.angle_gamma   90.00
#
_symmetry.space_group_name_H-M   'P 1'
#
loop_
_entity.id
_entity.type
_entity.pdbx_description
1 polymer ?
#
loop_
_entity_poly.entity_id
_entity_poly.type
_entity_poly.pdbx_seq_one_letter_code
_entity_poly.pdbx_strand_id
1 'polypeptide(L)'
;MHVAFYSSYAHHYMEGESMRVVFEPFLVQNKVDVVLAGHVHAYERSNSLCSPVDDHSAPVYITIGDGGNLEGLVWDLIEPQPGYSAFREASFGHGILDIKNRTHAFFGWHRNQDGYAVEADSLWLLNRFWNPLPESRAASA
;
A
#
# COMPACT_ATOMS: atom_id res chain seq x y z
N MET A 1 -3.02 -7.13 -7.89
CA MET A 1 -2.65 -8.58 -7.83
C MET A 1 -3.34 -9.22 -6.63
N HIS A 2 -3.29 -10.54 -6.41
CA HIS A 2 -3.96 -11.14 -5.24
C HIS A 2 -3.07 -11.09 -3.99
N VAL A 3 -1.90 -11.73 -4.03
CA VAL A 3 -0.92 -11.79 -2.93
C VAL A 3 -0.13 -10.48 -2.87
N ALA A 4 -0.01 -9.87 -1.70
CA ALA A 4 0.74 -8.62 -1.50
C ALA A 4 2.27 -8.84 -1.59
N PHE A 5 2.99 -7.89 -2.19
CA PHE A 5 4.47 -7.87 -2.16
C PHE A 5 4.97 -7.38 -0.80
N TYR A 6 4.26 -6.42 -0.21
CA TYR A 6 4.52 -5.89 1.12
C TYR A 6 3.29 -6.12 1.98
N SER A 7 3.48 -6.88 3.05
CA SER A 7 2.53 -7.06 4.14
C SER A 7 3.34 -7.29 5.41
N SER A 8 2.97 -6.58 6.48
CA SER A 8 3.53 -6.76 7.82
C SER A 8 2.60 -7.54 8.74
N TYR A 9 1.60 -8.22 8.19
CA TYR A 9 0.84 -9.26 8.89
C TYR A 9 1.62 -10.57 8.90
N ALA A 10 1.54 -11.31 10.01
CA ALA A 10 2.22 -12.59 10.16
C ALA A 10 1.65 -13.67 9.22
N HIS A 11 0.34 -13.61 8.95
CA HIS A 11 -0.32 -14.49 7.97
C HIS A 11 0.07 -14.09 6.54
N HIS A 12 0.50 -15.05 5.73
CA HIS A 12 1.03 -14.84 4.37
C HIS A 12 2.29 -13.95 4.30
N TYR A 13 3.02 -13.82 5.41
CA TYR A 13 4.25 -13.03 5.45
C TYR A 13 5.26 -13.55 4.42
N MET A 14 5.78 -12.64 3.59
CA MET A 14 6.75 -12.93 2.51
C MET A 14 6.26 -13.90 1.41
N GLU A 15 4.97 -14.23 1.33
CA GLU A 15 4.45 -15.13 0.29
C GLU A 15 4.58 -14.52 -1.13
N GLY A 16 4.46 -13.19 -1.23
CA GLY A 16 4.62 -12.44 -2.48
C GLY A 16 6.06 -12.29 -2.98
N GLU A 17 7.07 -12.71 -2.22
CA GLU A 17 8.49 -12.43 -2.54
C GLU A 17 8.91 -12.94 -3.92
N SER A 18 8.47 -14.14 -4.29
CA SER A 18 8.81 -14.75 -5.59
C SER A 18 8.33 -13.91 -6.78
N MET A 19 7.16 -13.27 -6.65
CA MET A 19 6.62 -12.37 -7.66
C MET A 19 7.27 -10.98 -7.56
N ARG A 20 7.52 -10.49 -6.34
CA ARG A 20 8.17 -9.19 -6.09
C ARG A 20 9.54 -9.11 -6.76
N VAL A 21 10.42 -10.08 -6.53
CA VAL A 21 11.80 -10.05 -7.08
C VAL A 21 11.84 -10.02 -8.61
N VAL A 22 10.81 -10.54 -9.28
CA VAL A 22 10.70 -10.54 -10.74
C VAL A 22 10.08 -9.24 -11.26
N PHE A 23 8.97 -8.78 -10.65
CA PHE A 23 8.14 -7.73 -11.23
C PHE A 23 8.36 -6.34 -10.65
N GLU A 24 8.77 -6.23 -9.39
CA GLU A 24 8.98 -4.93 -8.75
C GLU A 24 9.92 -4.00 -9.54
N PRO A 25 11.07 -4.45 -10.09
CA PRO A 25 11.92 -3.59 -10.90
C PRO A 25 11.18 -2.96 -12.10
N PHE A 26 10.26 -3.71 -12.71
CA PHE A 26 9.45 -3.20 -13.83
C PHE A 26 8.39 -2.21 -13.35
N LEU A 27 7.77 -2.43 -12.18
CA LEU A 27 6.80 -1.49 -11.61
C LEU A 27 7.45 -0.15 -11.27
N VAL A 28 8.65 -0.20 -10.67
CA VAL A 28 9.46 0.99 -10.34
C VAL A 28 9.91 1.70 -11.62
N GLN A 29 10.47 0.97 -12.60
CA GLN A 29 10.92 1.54 -13.87
C GLN A 29 9.80 2.25 -14.64
N ASN A 30 8.59 1.69 -14.60
CA ASN A 30 7.42 2.25 -15.26
C ASN A 30 6.64 3.25 -14.39
N LYS A 31 7.18 3.63 -13.23
CA LYS A 31 6.61 4.64 -12.33
C LYS A 31 5.16 4.37 -11.97
N VAL A 32 4.84 3.11 -11.66
CA VAL A 32 3.50 2.72 -11.21
C VAL A 32 3.15 3.52 -9.95
N ASP A 33 1.97 4.15 -9.95
CA ASP A 33 1.55 5.02 -8.84
C ASP A 33 1.20 4.20 -7.59
N VAL A 34 0.37 3.17 -7.75
CA VAL A 34 -0.21 2.35 -6.69
C VAL A 34 -0.39 0.89 -7.12
N VAL A 35 -0.16 -0.04 -6.21
CA VAL A 35 -0.43 -1.49 -6.39
C VAL A 35 -1.44 -1.92 -5.33
N LEU A 36 -2.57 -2.47 -5.78
CA LEU A 36 -3.60 -3.01 -4.89
C LEU A 36 -3.47 -4.54 -4.81
N ALA A 37 -3.49 -5.07 -3.59
CA ALA A 37 -3.52 -6.49 -3.28
C ALA A 37 -4.62 -6.83 -2.27
N GLY A 38 -5.00 -8.10 -2.19
CA GLY A 38 -5.93 -8.61 -1.19
C GLY A 38 -5.24 -9.69 -0.37
N HIS A 39 -5.84 -10.87 -0.32
CA HIS A 39 -5.29 -12.10 0.27
C HIS A 39 -5.14 -12.08 1.79
N VAL A 40 -4.40 -11.11 2.34
CA VAL A 40 -4.37 -10.84 3.78
C VAL A 40 -5.68 -10.18 4.18
N HIS A 41 -6.37 -10.74 5.17
CA HIS A 41 -7.69 -10.28 5.62
C HIS A 41 -7.60 -9.12 6.60
N ALA A 42 -6.97 -8.04 6.15
CA ALA A 42 -6.81 -6.79 6.87
C ALA A 42 -6.44 -5.67 5.88
N TYR A 43 -6.35 -4.45 6.39
CA TYR A 43 -5.91 -3.30 5.64
C TYR A 43 -4.46 -2.93 5.99
N GLU A 44 -3.65 -2.67 4.97
CA GLU A 44 -2.31 -2.10 5.15
C GLU A 44 -1.94 -1.19 3.99
N ARG A 45 -1.25 -0.10 4.30
CA ARG A 45 -0.67 0.82 3.33
C ARG A 45 0.80 1.01 3.60
N SER A 46 1.62 0.82 2.56
CA SER A 46 3.04 1.13 2.62
C SER A 46 3.29 2.64 2.48
N ASN A 47 4.49 3.08 2.86
CA ASN A 47 5.05 4.33 2.36
C ASN A 47 5.77 4.07 1.02
N SER A 48 6.32 5.13 0.43
CA SER A 48 7.16 5.06 -0.76
C SER A 48 8.60 4.55 -0.48
N LEU A 49 8.90 4.11 0.75
CA LEU A 49 10.23 3.70 1.23
C LEU A 49 10.29 2.17 1.34
N CYS A 50 9.78 1.49 0.32
CA CYS A 50 9.79 0.04 0.25
C CYS A 50 11.19 -0.44 -0.16
N SER A 51 11.92 -1.06 0.77
CA SER A 51 13.23 -1.65 0.51
C SER A 51 13.17 -2.72 -0.58
N PRO A 52 14.18 -2.87 -1.46
CA PRO A 52 15.57 -2.42 -1.27
C PRO A 52 15.93 -1.05 -1.84
N VAL A 53 14.98 -0.27 -2.38
CA VAL A 53 15.29 1.05 -2.94
C VAL A 53 14.35 2.10 -2.34
N ASP A 54 14.89 3.04 -1.57
CA ASP A 54 14.21 4.30 -1.24
C ASP A 54 14.09 5.13 -2.52
N ASP A 55 13.13 4.75 -3.36
CA ASP A 55 12.88 5.37 -4.65
C ASP A 55 11.54 6.09 -4.61
N HIS A 56 11.56 7.40 -4.81
CA HIS A 56 10.35 8.17 -5.07
C HIS A 56 9.63 7.76 -6.37
N SER A 57 10.13 6.75 -7.09
CA SER A 57 9.49 6.06 -8.21
C SER A 57 8.80 4.75 -7.83
N ALA A 58 9.03 4.18 -6.62
CA ALA A 58 8.43 2.91 -6.19
C ALA A 58 6.98 3.07 -5.74
N PRO A 59 6.02 2.28 -6.26
CA PRO A 59 4.58 2.45 -6.01
C PRO A 59 4.20 2.44 -4.53
N VAL A 60 3.05 3.03 -4.21
CA VAL A 60 2.40 2.76 -2.92
C VAL A 60 1.77 1.39 -2.99
N TYR A 61 2.09 0.50 -2.06
CA TYR A 61 1.46 -0.81 -1.96
C TYR A 61 0.33 -0.75 -0.93
N ILE A 62 -0.85 -1.19 -1.34
CA ILE A 62 -2.04 -1.23 -0.47
C ILE A 62 -2.60 -2.64 -0.47
N THR A 63 -2.66 -3.23 0.71
CA THR A 63 -3.42 -4.45 1.01
C THR A 63 -4.83 -4.04 1.43
N ILE A 64 -5.83 -4.52 0.69
CA ILE A 64 -7.26 -4.25 0.88
C ILE A 64 -8.05 -5.57 0.77
N GLY A 65 -7.59 -6.60 1.49
CA GLY A 65 -8.19 -7.95 1.49
C GLY A 65 -9.27 -8.15 2.55
N ASP A 66 -9.66 -7.07 3.23
CA ASP A 66 -10.56 -6.96 4.36
C ASP A 66 -12.05 -6.89 3.97
N GLY A 67 -12.44 -7.56 2.89
CA GLY A 67 -13.79 -7.46 2.31
C GLY A 67 -14.92 -8.22 3.06
N GLY A 68 -14.65 -8.82 4.23
CA GLY A 68 -15.67 -9.54 5.02
C GLY A 68 -15.79 -11.04 4.73
N ASN A 69 -14.67 -11.73 4.46
CA ASN A 69 -14.66 -13.18 4.24
C ASN A 69 -14.97 -13.96 5.54
N LEU A 70 -15.35 -15.24 5.40
CA LEU A 70 -15.74 -16.12 6.51
C LEU A 70 -14.55 -16.59 7.38
N GLU A 71 -13.32 -16.51 6.89
CA GLU A 71 -12.12 -16.90 7.65
C GLU A 71 -11.81 -15.92 8.78
N GLY A 72 -12.35 -14.69 8.69
CA GLY A 72 -12.16 -13.64 9.69
C GLY A 72 -10.97 -12.73 9.40
N LEU A 73 -10.73 -11.78 10.30
CA LEU A 73 -9.63 -10.82 10.21
C LEU A 73 -8.31 -11.44 10.66
N VAL A 74 -7.21 -11.02 10.04
CA VAL A 74 -5.85 -11.33 10.52
C VAL A 74 -5.43 -10.26 11.51
N TRP A 75 -5.13 -10.65 12.75
CA TRP A 75 -4.73 -9.73 13.82
C TRP A 75 -3.23 -9.71 14.10
N ASP A 76 -2.54 -10.81 13.81
CA ASP A 76 -1.14 -10.98 14.16
C ASP A 76 -0.26 -10.13 13.23
N LEU A 77 0.49 -9.20 13.84
CA LEU A 77 1.38 -8.28 13.17
C LEU A 77 2.84 -8.62 13.46
N ILE A 78 3.70 -8.33 12.49
CA ILE A 78 5.14 -8.26 12.70
C ILE A 78 5.43 -6.99 13.51
N GLU A 79 6.06 -7.17 14.68
CA GLU A 79 6.44 -6.10 15.59
C GLU A 79 7.96 -5.97 15.75
N PRO A 80 8.51 -4.75 15.84
CA PRO A 80 7.80 -3.46 15.68
C PRO A 80 7.32 -3.22 14.24
N GLN A 81 6.37 -2.29 14.05
CA GLN A 81 5.93 -1.87 12.72
C GLN A 81 7.15 -1.57 11.80
N PRO A 82 7.32 -2.32 10.70
CA PRO A 82 8.44 -2.10 9.80
C PRO A 82 8.40 -0.70 9.20
N GLY A 83 9.57 -0.12 8.93
CA GLY A 83 9.68 1.24 8.38
C GLY A 83 8.97 1.45 7.04
N TYR A 84 8.68 0.40 6.27
CA TYR A 84 7.92 0.49 5.02
C TYR A 84 6.40 0.58 5.22
N SER A 85 5.88 0.17 6.39
CA SER A 85 4.45 0.14 6.68
C SER A 85 4.02 1.48 7.25
N ALA A 86 3.18 2.23 6.53
CA ALA A 86 2.74 3.56 6.95
C ALA A 86 1.49 3.50 7.85
N PHE A 87 0.55 2.61 7.53
CA PHE A 87 -0.67 2.38 8.28
C PHE A 87 -1.08 0.91 8.14
N ARG A 88 -1.59 0.30 9.20
CA ARG A 88 -2.11 -1.07 9.20
C ARG A 88 -3.20 -1.23 10.25
N GLU A 89 -4.31 -1.86 9.89
CA GLU A 89 -5.41 -2.11 10.81
C GLU A 89 -6.23 -3.35 10.40
N ALA A 90 -6.51 -4.21 11.38
CA ALA A 90 -7.42 -5.33 11.23
C ALA A 90 -8.86 -4.88 11.49
N SER A 91 -9.51 -4.38 10.44
CA SER A 91 -10.95 -4.07 10.41
C SER A 91 -11.48 -4.47 9.03
N PHE A 92 -12.75 -4.85 8.94
CA PHE A 92 -13.37 -5.01 7.62
C PHE A 92 -13.70 -3.65 7.02
N GLY A 93 -13.61 -3.54 5.70
CA GLY A 93 -13.77 -2.27 5.03
C GLY A 93 -13.67 -2.34 3.52
N HIS A 94 -13.55 -1.17 2.91
CA HIS A 94 -13.32 -1.01 1.48
C HIS A 94 -12.57 0.30 1.19
N GLY A 95 -11.86 0.34 0.06
CA GLY A 95 -11.16 1.54 -0.42
C GLY A 95 -11.90 2.23 -1.56
N ILE A 96 -11.81 3.56 -1.63
CA ILE A 96 -12.26 4.39 -2.74
C ILE A 96 -11.04 5.12 -3.31
N LEU A 97 -10.73 4.90 -4.58
CA LEU A 97 -9.73 5.65 -5.34
C LEU A 97 -10.41 6.67 -6.25
N ASP A 98 -10.31 7.94 -5.89
CA ASP A 98 -10.96 9.07 -6.58
C ASP A 98 -9.92 9.90 -7.34
N ILE A 99 -9.82 9.65 -8.66
CA ILE A 99 -8.89 10.36 -9.55
C ILE A 99 -9.44 11.74 -9.85
N LYS A 100 -8.75 12.79 -9.37
CA LYS A 100 -9.19 14.18 -9.53
C LYS A 100 -8.74 14.78 -10.86
N ASN A 101 -7.49 14.54 -11.22
CA ASN A 101 -6.88 15.05 -12.44
C ASN A 101 -5.58 14.26 -12.74
N ARG A 102 -4.82 14.69 -13.74
CA ARG A 102 -3.57 14.02 -14.14
C ARG A 102 -2.48 13.99 -13.06
N THR A 103 -2.55 14.84 -12.03
CA THR A 103 -1.52 14.95 -10.99
C THR A 103 -1.97 14.42 -9.63
N HIS A 104 -3.26 14.30 -9.35
CA HIS A 104 -3.79 13.95 -8.04
C HIS A 104 -4.89 12.89 -8.11
N ALA A 105 -4.76 11.88 -7.26
CA ALA A 105 -5.85 11.01 -6.85
C ALA A 105 -5.94 11.00 -5.33
N PHE A 106 -7.15 10.83 -4.81
CA PHE A 106 -7.39 10.67 -3.38
C PHE A 106 -7.78 9.22 -3.12
N PHE A 107 -7.13 8.57 -2.15
CA PHE A 107 -7.50 7.26 -1.68
C PHE A 107 -8.01 7.37 -0.25
N GLY A 108 -9.23 6.86 0.00
CA GLY A 108 -9.82 6.75 1.32
C GLY A 108 -10.18 5.30 1.62
N TRP A 109 -9.88 4.84 2.83
CA TRP A 109 -10.30 3.54 3.35
C TRP A 109 -11.40 3.73 4.41
N HIS A 110 -12.48 2.98 4.26
CA HIS A 110 -13.69 3.09 5.08
C HIS A 110 -13.93 1.77 5.80
N ARG A 111 -14.01 1.83 7.13
CA ARG A 111 -14.31 0.65 7.96
C ARG A 111 -15.81 0.41 8.02
N ASN A 112 -16.19 -0.87 8.09
CA ASN A 112 -17.59 -1.27 8.13
C ASN A 112 -18.30 -0.83 9.42
N GLN A 113 -17.57 -0.67 10.53
CA GLN A 113 -18.14 -0.21 11.80
C GLN A 113 -18.34 1.31 11.90
N ASP A 114 -17.76 2.09 10.98
CA ASP A 114 -17.88 3.54 11.01
C ASP A 114 -19.08 4.03 10.17
N GLY A 115 -19.38 5.32 10.25
CA GLY A 115 -20.36 5.94 9.36
C GLY A 115 -19.87 5.98 7.90
N TYR A 116 -20.80 5.93 6.94
CA TYR A 116 -20.48 5.84 5.51
C TYR A 116 -19.50 6.89 4.96
N ALA A 117 -19.47 8.09 5.55
CA ALA A 117 -18.61 9.20 5.12
C ALA A 117 -17.28 9.28 5.90
N VAL A 118 -17.02 8.35 6.83
CA VAL A 118 -15.82 8.37 7.67
C VAL A 118 -14.69 7.62 6.97
N GLU A 119 -13.58 8.29 6.78
CA GLU A 119 -12.33 7.73 6.26
C GLU A 119 -11.42 7.42 7.45
N ALA A 120 -11.14 6.14 7.70
CA ALA A 120 -10.28 5.71 8.80
C ALA A 120 -8.79 5.90 8.46
N ASP A 121 -8.44 5.74 7.18
CA ASP A 121 -7.16 6.13 6.62
C ASP A 121 -7.38 6.81 5.27
N SER A 122 -6.53 7.78 4.94
CA SER A 122 -6.58 8.45 3.64
C SER A 122 -5.21 8.95 3.22
N LEU A 123 -5.02 9.08 1.90
CA LEU A 123 -3.88 9.77 1.33
C LEU A 123 -4.18 10.44 0.00
N TRP A 124 -3.42 11.49 -0.27
CA TRP A 124 -3.25 12.01 -1.61
C TRP A 124 -2.14 11.26 -2.32
N LEU A 125 -2.49 10.61 -3.43
CA LEU A 125 -1.55 10.04 -4.39
C LEU A 125 -1.17 11.11 -5.40
N LEU A 126 0.11 11.46 -5.43
CA LEU A 126 0.69 12.33 -6.45
C LEU A 126 1.17 11.47 -7.62
N ASN A 127 0.72 11.80 -8.82
CA ASN A 127 1.08 11.02 -10.00
C ASN A 127 2.59 11.12 -10.30
N ARG A 128 3.25 9.97 -10.42
CA ARG A 128 4.72 9.88 -10.57
C ARG A 128 5.23 10.33 -11.93
N PHE A 129 4.36 10.50 -12.92
CA PHE A 129 4.72 11.01 -14.24
C PHE A 129 4.51 12.53 -14.35
N TRP A 130 3.35 13.03 -13.91
CA TRP A 130 2.94 14.43 -14.06
C TRP A 130 3.24 15.31 -12.86
N ASN A 131 3.51 14.73 -11.69
CA ASN A 131 3.85 15.43 -10.45
C ASN A 131 4.80 14.58 -9.56
N PRO A 132 5.99 14.21 -10.07
CA PRO A 132 6.95 13.45 -9.29
C PRO A 132 7.37 14.23 -8.04
N LEU A 133 7.47 13.54 -6.91
CA LEU A 133 8.09 14.11 -5.72
C LEU A 133 9.53 14.53 -6.06
N PRO A 134 10.06 15.61 -5.47
CA PRO A 134 11.45 15.99 -5.66
C PRO A 134 12.34 14.81 -5.28
N GLU A 135 13.22 14.36 -6.17
CA GLU A 135 14.30 13.46 -5.78
C GLU A 135 15.05 14.16 -4.65
N SER A 136 15.09 13.58 -3.45
CA SER A 136 16.06 14.03 -2.46
C SER A 136 17.42 13.90 -3.14
N ARG A 137 18.08 15.02 -3.44
CA ARG A 137 19.47 15.02 -3.89
C ARG A 137 20.20 14.13 -2.89
N ALA A 138 20.60 12.94 -3.32
CA ALA A 138 21.60 12.17 -2.62
C ALA A 138 22.74 13.16 -2.36
N ALA A 139 22.93 13.46 -1.08
CA ALA A 139 23.93 14.41 -0.65
C ALA A 139 25.25 13.93 -1.23
N SER A 140 25.82 14.72 -2.13
CA SER A 140 27.22 14.64 -2.47
C SER A 140 28.01 14.89 -1.18
N ALA A 141 28.61 13.84 -0.65
CA ALA A 141 29.79 13.88 0.23
C ALA A 141 30.50 12.52 0.18
#